data_AF-A0A7K5XA75-F1
#
_entry.id   AF-A0A7K5XA75-F1
#
_cell.length_a   1.000
_cell.length_b   1.000
_cell.length_c   1.000
_cell.angle_alpha   90.00
_cell.angle_beta   90.00
_cell.angle_gamma   90.00
#
_symmetry.space_group_name_H-M   'P 1'
#
loop_
_entity.id
_entity.type
_entity.pdbx_description
1 polymer ?
#
loop_
_entity_poly.entity_id
_entity_poly.type
_entity_poly.pdbx_seq_one_letter_code
_entity_poly.pdbx_strand_id
1 'polypeptide(L)'
;IAELYRKDPFNLELALEYWCPSEPLQTSTIMGSYLGVAHQRPPQRQVVLSKFVRQMGDLLPSTIYIPYLKMLRGLASGPQCAHY
;
A
#
# COMPACT_ATOMS: atom_id res chain seq x y z
N ILE A 1 -13.23 -2.34 -6.24
CA ILE A 1 -11.97 -2.46 -5.49
C ILE A 1 -12.04 -3.62 -4.49
N ALA A 2 -12.92 -3.57 -3.48
CA ALA A 2 -13.09 -4.64 -2.49
C ALA A 2 -13.15 -6.05 -3.12
N GLU A 3 -14.04 -6.25 -4.09
CA GLU A 3 -14.26 -7.56 -4.72
C GLU A 3 -13.08 -8.02 -5.59
N LEU A 4 -12.37 -7.07 -6.21
CA LEU A 4 -11.25 -7.35 -7.11
C LEU A 4 -10.04 -7.90 -6.34
N TYR A 5 -9.75 -7.36 -5.14
CA TYR A 5 -8.61 -7.78 -4.33
C TYR A 5 -8.96 -8.82 -3.26
N ARG A 6 -10.25 -9.14 -3.08
CA ARG A 6 -10.74 -10.07 -2.04
C ARG A 6 -10.11 -11.45 -2.10
N LYS A 7 -9.86 -11.95 -3.31
CA LYS A 7 -9.23 -13.24 -3.56
C LYS A 7 -8.02 -12.98 -4.43
N ASP A 8 -6.85 -13.42 -3.97
CA ASP A 8 -5.63 -13.39 -4.76
C ASP A 8 -5.28 -14.81 -5.21
N PRO A 9 -6.03 -15.38 -6.18
CA PRO A 9 -5.85 -16.78 -6.59
C PRO A 9 -4.47 -17.05 -7.19
N PHE A 10 -3.78 -16.02 -7.64
CA PHE A 10 -2.46 -16.10 -8.26
C PHE A 10 -1.34 -15.63 -7.34
N ASN A 11 -1.64 -15.25 -6.08
CA ASN A 11 -0.68 -14.70 -5.11
C ASN A 11 0.19 -13.58 -5.69
N LEU A 12 -0.40 -12.71 -6.51
CA LEU A 12 0.31 -11.61 -7.17
C LEU A 12 0.52 -10.41 -6.23
N GLU A 13 -0.13 -10.41 -5.07
CA GLU A 13 -0.03 -9.39 -4.02
C GLU A 13 -0.24 -7.96 -4.53
N LEU A 14 -1.08 -7.78 -5.56
CA LEU A 14 -1.33 -6.48 -6.21
C LEU A 14 -1.88 -5.41 -5.24
N ALA A 15 -2.48 -5.84 -4.13
CA ALA A 15 -2.93 -4.93 -3.08
C ALA A 15 -1.78 -4.24 -2.34
N LEU A 16 -0.53 -4.76 -2.41
CA LEU A 16 0.66 -4.10 -1.87
C LEU A 16 0.92 -2.73 -2.49
N GLU A 17 0.44 -2.46 -3.70
CA GLU A 17 0.55 -1.14 -4.31
C GLU A 17 -0.27 -0.06 -3.58
N TYR A 18 -1.25 -0.43 -2.76
CA TYR A 18 -2.00 0.51 -1.94
C TYR A 18 -1.27 0.85 -0.64
N TRP A 19 -0.32 0.01 -0.24
CA TRP A 19 0.48 0.18 0.97
C TRP A 19 1.83 0.75 0.57
N CYS A 20 2.19 1.90 1.14
CA CYS A 20 3.55 2.45 0.98
C CYS A 20 4.31 2.16 2.28
N PRO A 21 5.52 1.59 2.24
CA PRO A 21 6.41 1.61 3.41
C PRO A 21 6.58 3.07 3.83
N SER A 22 6.27 3.38 5.09
CA SER A 22 6.30 4.74 5.60
C SER A 22 7.75 5.21 5.72
N GLU A 23 8.27 5.91 4.69
CA GLU A 23 9.61 6.51 4.62
C GLU A 23 10.79 5.53 4.82
N PRO A 24 11.91 5.65 4.09
CA PRO A 24 13.14 5.05 4.57
C PRO A 24 13.46 5.71 5.91
N LEU A 25 13.46 4.93 7.01
CA LEU A 25 14.20 5.35 8.20
C LEU A 25 15.59 5.78 7.70
N GLN A 26 15.95 7.03 7.98
CA GLN A 26 17.25 7.60 7.68
C GLN A 26 18.32 6.74 8.36
N THR A 27 18.75 5.68 7.70
CA THR A 27 19.96 4.96 8.05
C THR A 27 21.00 5.52 7.11
N SER A 28 21.58 6.63 7.53
CA SER A 28 22.82 7.17 6.98
C SER A 28 23.94 6.16 7.22
N THR A 29 23.97 5.10 6.42
CA THR A 29 25.11 4.19 6.38
C THR A 29 25.69 4.25 4.98
N ILE A 30 26.69 5.13 4.87
CA ILE A 30 27.66 5.16 3.79
C ILE A 30 28.17 3.73 3.60
N MET A 31 27.79 3.06 2.51
CA MET A 31 28.54 1.91 2.02
C MET A 31 28.38 1.81 0.51
N GLY A 32 29.42 2.26 -0.19
CA GLY A 32 29.59 2.01 -1.60
C GLY A 32 29.60 0.51 -1.87
N SER A 33 28.61 0.05 -2.62
CA SER A 33 28.58 -1.27 -3.22
C SER A 33 27.99 -1.12 -4.61
N TYR A 34 28.73 -1.59 -5.61
CA TYR A 34 28.43 -1.58 -7.05
C TYR A 34 27.30 -2.57 -7.44
N LEU A 35 26.44 -2.94 -6.48
CA LEU A 35 25.18 -3.66 -6.66
C LEU A 35 24.02 -2.72 -6.31
N GLY A 36 23.91 -1.64 -7.09
CA GLY A 36 22.93 -0.57 -6.89
C GLY A 36 21.49 -1.01 -7.14
N VAL A 37 20.88 -1.72 -6.18
CA VAL A 37 19.44 -1.53 -5.94
C VAL A 37 19.35 -0.23 -5.16
N ALA A 38 19.42 0.86 -5.90
CA ALA A 38 19.24 2.21 -5.38
C ALA A 38 17.99 2.23 -4.51
N HIS A 39 18.01 3.04 -3.45
CA HIS A 39 16.84 3.53 -2.73
C HIS A 39 15.82 4.14 -3.72
N GLN A 40 15.11 3.29 -4.48
CA GLN A 40 14.18 3.73 -5.49
C GLN A 40 12.94 4.19 -4.74
N ARG A 41 12.73 5.50 -4.80
CA ARG A 41 11.46 6.15 -4.46
C ARG A 41 10.30 5.24 -4.88
N PRO A 42 9.31 5.00 -4.01
CA PRO A 42 8.15 4.17 -4.36
C PRO A 42 7.56 4.63 -5.70
N PRO A 43 7.17 3.71 -6.60
CA PRO A 43 6.58 4.05 -7.88
C PRO A 43 5.46 5.09 -7.70
N GLN A 44 5.37 6.07 -8.61
CA GLN A 44 4.40 7.17 -8.51
C GLN A 44 2.96 6.66 -8.31
N ARG A 45 2.63 5.54 -8.97
CA ARG A 45 1.35 4.84 -8.79
C ARG A 45 1.10 4.43 -7.34
N GLN A 46 2.05 3.79 -6.67
CA GLN A 46 1.93 3.37 -5.26
C GLN A 46 1.80 4.58 -4.32
N VAL A 47 2.52 5.68 -4.60
CA VAL A 47 2.39 6.92 -3.82
C VAL A 47 0.99 7.52 -3.93
N VAL A 48 0.40 7.54 -5.13
CA VAL A 48 -0.95 8.06 -5.34
C VAL A 48 -2.01 7.16 -4.69
N LEU A 49 -1.87 5.84 -4.80
CA LEU A 49 -2.81 4.88 -4.20
C LEU A 49 -2.79 4.94 -2.66
N SER A 50 -1.60 4.97 -2.07
CA SER A 50 -1.46 5.12 -0.61
C SER A 50 -1.99 6.46 -0.10
N LYS A 51 -1.78 7.55 -0.84
CA LYS A 51 -2.40 8.85 -0.53
C LYS A 51 -3.92 8.78 -0.61
N PHE A 52 -4.48 8.14 -1.64
CA PHE A 52 -5.93 7.96 -1.76
C PHE A 52 -6.51 7.23 -0.55
N VAL A 53 -5.86 6.15 -0.09
CA VAL A 53 -6.32 5.40 1.09
C VAL A 53 -6.33 6.31 2.33
N ARG A 54 -5.24 7.04 2.59
CA ARG A 54 -5.12 7.94 3.76
C ARG A 54 -6.11 9.11 3.70
N GLN A 55 -6.18 9.81 2.56
CA GLN A 55 -7.08 10.96 2.36
C GLN A 55 -8.55 10.58 2.52
N MET A 56 -8.95 9.41 2.02
CA MET A 56 -10.31 8.92 2.19
C MET A 56 -10.61 8.54 3.64
N GLY A 57 -9.62 8.13 4.43
CA GLY A 57 -9.78 7.88 5.87
C GLY A 57 -10.03 9.17 6.67
N ASP A 58 -9.35 10.26 6.32
CA ASP A 58 -9.42 11.54 7.05
C ASP A 58 -10.74 12.31 6.81
N LEU A 59 -11.28 12.22 5.59
CA LEU A 59 -12.47 12.97 5.17
C LEU A 59 -13.55 12.01 4.64
N LEU A 60 -13.96 11.03 5.45
CA LEU A 60 -14.95 10.04 5.03
C LEU A 60 -16.38 10.45 5.44
N PRO A 61 -17.26 10.83 4.50
CA PRO A 61 -18.70 10.92 4.77
C PRO A 61 -19.26 9.60 5.32
N SER A 62 -20.21 9.70 6.25
CA SER A 62 -20.87 8.54 6.87
C SER A 62 -21.52 7.60 5.83
N THR A 63 -21.97 8.14 4.70
CA THR A 63 -22.57 7.39 3.59
C THR A 63 -21.61 6.41 2.91
N ILE A 64 -20.31 6.69 2.93
CA ILE A 64 -19.28 5.85 2.29
C ILE A 64 -18.40 5.10 3.29
N TYR A 65 -18.67 5.24 4.59
CA TYR A 65 -17.95 4.56 5.66
C TYR A 65 -17.92 3.03 5.48
N ILE A 66 -19.11 2.41 5.36
CA ILE A 66 -19.23 0.95 5.20
C ILE A 66 -18.58 0.46 3.89
N PRO A 67 -18.84 1.09 2.71
CA PRO A 67 -18.14 0.74 1.47
C PRO A 67 -16.61 0.82 1.57
N TYR A 68 -16.08 1.84 2.26
CA TYR A 68 -14.65 2.02 2.44
C TYR A 68 -14.04 0.93 3.34
N LEU A 69 -14.70 0.55 4.44
CA LEU A 69 -14.26 -0.58 5.26
C LEU A 69 -14.25 -1.90 4.46
N LYS A 70 -15.27 -2.13 3.63
CA LYS A 70 -15.30 -3.30 2.73
C LYS A 70 -14.13 -3.27 1.74
N MET A 71 -13.76 -2.08 1.26
CA MET A 71 -12.59 -1.89 0.40
C MET A 71 -11.30 -2.25 1.12
N LEU A 72 -11.05 -1.70 2.31
CA LEU A 72 -9.85 -1.99 3.10
C LEU A 72 -9.73 -3.49 3.40
N ARG A 73 -10.84 -4.14 3.78
CA ARG A 73 -10.87 -5.60 3.97
C ARG A 73 -10.45 -6.36 2.71
N GLY A 74 -10.84 -5.89 1.53
CA GLY A 74 -10.42 -6.49 0.26
C GLY A 74 -8.94 -6.26 -0.04
N LEU A 75 -8.37 -5.13 0.38
CA LEU A 75 -6.95 -4.83 0.21
C LEU A 75 -6.05 -5.57 1.21
N ALA A 76 -6.58 -6.01 2.36
CA ALA A 76 -5.88 -6.78 3.38
C ALA A 76 -5.95 -8.32 3.15
N SER A 77 -6.06 -8.76 1.91
CA SER A 77 -6.25 -10.19 1.55
C SER A 77 -4.95 -11.02 1.55
N GLY A 78 -3.79 -10.37 1.40
CA GLY A 78 -2.47 -11.03 1.44
C GLY A 78 -1.79 -10.96 2.81
N PRO A 79 -0.83 -11.87 3.11
CA PRO A 79 -0.14 -11.91 4.41
C PRO A 79 0.67 -10.64 4.70
N GLN A 80 1.31 -10.06 3.68
CA GLN A 80 2.02 -8.79 3.81
C GLN A 80 1.05 -7.60 3.89
N CYS A 81 -0.01 -7.61 3.09
CA CYS A 81 -1.03 -6.56 3.11
C CYS A 81 -1.80 -6.46 4.43
N ALA A 82 -2.04 -7.59 5.11
CA ALA A 82 -2.76 -7.63 6.38
C ALA A 82 -1.95 -7.05 7.56
N HIS A 83 -0.63 -6.93 7.41
CA HIS A 83 0.25 -6.34 8.42
C HIS A 83 0.26 -4.79 8.35
N TYR A 84 -0.13 -4.21 7.21
CA TYR A 84 -0.25 -2.76 7.01
C TYR A 84 -1.60 -2.22 7.52
#